data_AF-A0A6C0M0K8-F1
#
_entry.id   AF-A0A6C0M0K8-F1
#
_cell.length_a   1.000
_cell.length_b   1.000
_cell.length_c   1.000
_cell.angle_alpha   90.00
_cell.angle_beta   90.00
_cell.angle_gamma   90.00
#
_symmetry.space_group_name_H-M   'P 1'
#
loop_
_entity.id
_entity.type
_entity.pdbx_description
1 polymer ?
#
loop_
_entity_poly.entity_id
_entity_poly.type
_entity_poly.pdbx_seq_one_letter_code
_entity_poly.pdbx_strand_id
1 'polypeptide(L)'
;MEVQDARTILDFQKATFCGHPRQHVRKVLVQNIGLGNADYACYWSLELLCSGLVHTIWDAMFEAAALSINRAQPNVFLFLAQAYESYVPIENGFASMNMTEIRNHPDARRIICDTVATLALCRKNKLPSLPTIKPKHDFDPLTLQETIKAPSHLFGKVVLRPSDPMTIAIPINEFCYCLRPDVRDSTRALYWISWVLTFCREHKKATKTNLLFANRSDEYVSSDHGTHPIWIFWDAVRKQAVPATKPYIETLYKIHSLRWSPSDKSRQCLLIAAVLLTCESTLDTSPVMGGTQPVQTVLAGMPGWINAILQMRQSLSS
;
A
#
# COMPACT_ATOMS: atom_id res chain seq x y z
N MET A 1 3.10 31.26 -6.65
CA MET A 1 2.65 31.71 -5.31
C MET A 1 3.44 30.95 -4.26
N GLU A 2 4.14 31.68 -3.40
CA GLU A 2 4.87 31.11 -2.27
C GLU A 2 3.96 30.94 -1.06
N VAL A 3 4.20 29.89 -0.29
CA VAL A 3 3.58 29.65 1.02
C VAL A 3 4.63 30.01 2.08
N GLN A 4 4.36 31.05 2.86
CA GLN A 4 5.22 31.49 3.95
C GLN A 4 4.60 31.10 5.29
N ASP A 5 5.33 30.34 6.10
CA ASP A 5 4.90 29.90 7.42
C ASP A 5 6.12 29.46 8.25
N ALA A 6 6.23 29.98 9.48
CA ALA A 6 7.38 29.75 10.36
C ALA A 6 7.37 28.38 11.08
N ARG A 7 6.26 27.63 11.01
CA ARG A 7 6.16 26.31 11.65
C ARG A 7 7.02 25.29 10.94
N THR A 8 7.60 24.41 11.75
CA THR A 8 8.51 23.34 11.35
C THR A 8 7.76 22.02 11.19
N ILE A 9 8.47 20.98 10.74
CA ILE A 9 7.90 19.63 10.65
C ILE A 9 7.41 19.09 12.01
N LEU A 10 7.99 19.57 13.12
CA LEU A 10 7.62 19.16 14.47
C LEU A 10 6.20 19.64 14.85
N ASP A 11 5.79 20.80 14.33
CA ASP A 11 4.45 21.36 14.55
C ASP A 11 3.36 20.55 13.82
N PHE A 12 3.75 19.81 12.78
CA PHE A 12 2.83 19.06 11.92
C PHE A 12 2.76 17.56 12.23
N GLN A 13 3.34 17.10 13.35
CA GLN A 13 3.35 15.68 13.70
C GLN A 13 1.94 15.08 13.82
N LYS A 14 0.99 15.85 14.39
CA LYS A 14 -0.39 15.41 14.67
C LYS A 14 -1.45 16.10 13.80
N ALA A 15 -1.15 17.29 13.30
CA ALA A 15 -2.07 18.11 12.54
C ALA A 15 -1.40 18.64 11.26
N THR A 16 -2.22 19.06 10.31
CA THR A 16 -1.80 19.62 9.02
C THR A 16 -1.69 21.14 9.07
N PHE A 17 -1.35 21.75 7.96
CA PHE A 17 -1.10 23.18 7.80
C PHE A 17 -2.26 24.04 8.34
N CYS A 18 -3.49 23.68 7.99
CA CYS A 18 -4.74 24.29 8.46
C CYS A 18 -5.27 23.68 9.77
N GLY A 19 -4.50 22.83 10.45
CA GLY A 19 -4.85 22.29 11.77
C GLY A 19 -5.74 21.05 11.75
N HIS A 20 -6.03 20.46 10.59
CA HIS A 20 -6.79 19.21 10.53
C HIS A 20 -5.96 18.03 11.06
N PRO A 21 -6.57 17.06 11.77
CA PRO A 21 -5.86 15.86 12.22
C PRO A 21 -5.22 15.10 11.04
N ARG A 22 -3.92 14.79 11.13
CA ARG A 22 -3.15 14.14 10.05
C ARG A 22 -3.80 12.85 9.55
N GLN A 23 -4.25 12.00 10.48
CA GLN A 23 -4.90 10.74 10.14
C GLN A 23 -6.25 10.93 9.42
N HIS A 24 -6.97 12.00 9.75
CA HIS A 24 -8.21 12.35 9.07
C HIS A 24 -7.92 12.78 7.62
N VAL A 25 -6.98 13.70 7.41
CA VAL A 25 -6.61 14.16 6.06
C VAL A 25 -6.11 13.01 5.19
N ARG A 26 -5.26 12.13 5.74
CA ARG A 26 -4.83 10.90 5.05
C ARG A 26 -6.01 10.05 4.58
N LYS A 27 -6.99 9.81 5.45
CA LYS A 27 -8.20 9.03 5.12
C LYS A 27 -9.03 9.72 4.03
N VAL A 28 -9.21 11.03 4.14
CA VAL A 28 -9.98 11.84 3.18
C VAL A 28 -9.29 11.86 1.82
N LEU A 29 -7.96 11.93 1.77
CA LEU A 29 -7.19 11.83 0.51
C LEU A 29 -7.42 10.47 -0.16
N VAL A 30 -7.25 9.36 0.57
CA VAL A 30 -7.49 8.00 0.05
C VAL A 30 -8.92 7.87 -0.48
N GLN A 31 -9.91 8.39 0.26
CA GLN A 31 -11.31 8.36 -0.15
C GLN A 31 -11.57 9.17 -1.42
N ASN A 32 -11.04 10.39 -1.54
CA ASN A 32 -11.24 11.22 -2.72
C ASN A 32 -10.60 10.62 -3.97
N ILE A 33 -9.42 10.00 -3.84
CA ILE A 33 -8.82 9.22 -4.93
C ILE A 33 -9.76 8.08 -5.33
N GLY A 34 -10.28 7.31 -4.36
CA GLY A 34 -11.18 6.18 -4.62
C GLY A 34 -12.52 6.57 -5.26
N LEU A 35 -13.04 7.76 -4.95
CA LEU A 35 -14.27 8.31 -5.54
C LEU A 35 -14.05 8.99 -6.90
N GLY A 36 -12.80 9.22 -7.30
CA GLY A 36 -12.46 9.93 -8.53
C GLY A 36 -12.56 11.45 -8.43
N ASN A 37 -12.58 11.99 -7.22
CA ASN A 37 -12.65 13.43 -6.94
C ASN A 37 -11.25 14.07 -7.08
N ALA A 38 -10.80 14.28 -8.32
CA ALA A 38 -9.43 14.71 -8.60
C ALA A 38 -9.06 16.05 -7.95
N ASP A 39 -9.90 17.09 -8.06
CA ASP A 39 -9.66 18.41 -7.46
C ASP A 39 -9.50 18.35 -5.94
N TYR A 40 -10.42 17.65 -5.26
CA TYR A 40 -10.38 17.48 -3.81
C TYR A 40 -9.16 16.65 -3.39
N ALA A 41 -8.82 15.61 -4.13
CA ALA A 41 -7.62 14.82 -3.85
C ALA A 41 -6.36 15.68 -3.98
N CYS A 42 -6.24 16.50 -5.03
CA CYS A 42 -5.15 17.44 -5.21
C CYS A 42 -5.08 18.46 -4.06
N TYR A 43 -6.21 19.05 -3.66
CA TYR A 43 -6.29 19.94 -2.50
C TYR A 43 -5.71 19.29 -1.23
N TRP A 44 -6.18 18.08 -0.87
CA TRP A 44 -5.71 17.40 0.34
C TRP A 44 -4.25 16.95 0.25
N SER A 45 -3.75 16.66 -0.95
CA SER A 45 -2.33 16.38 -1.15
C SER A 45 -1.46 17.63 -0.96
N LEU A 46 -1.93 18.79 -1.40
CA LEU A 46 -1.26 20.07 -1.20
C LEU A 46 -1.31 20.51 0.27
N GLU A 47 -2.40 20.24 0.98
CA GLU A 47 -2.51 20.48 2.43
C GLU A 47 -1.42 19.72 3.20
N LEU A 48 -1.23 18.44 2.87
CA LEU A 48 -0.15 17.62 3.44
C LEU A 48 1.24 18.12 3.00
N LEU A 49 1.39 18.56 1.74
CA LEU A 49 2.66 19.08 1.22
C LEU A 49 3.05 20.39 1.92
N CYS A 50 2.09 21.30 2.13
CA CYS A 50 2.26 22.53 2.92
C CYS A 50 2.70 22.25 4.36
N SER A 51 2.38 21.06 4.88
CA SER A 51 2.77 20.57 6.20
C SER A 51 4.14 19.86 6.21
N GLY A 52 4.79 19.67 5.05
CA GLY A 52 5.99 18.84 4.92
C GLY A 52 5.76 17.34 5.15
N LEU A 53 4.50 16.88 5.17
CA LEU A 53 4.12 15.50 5.52
C LEU A 53 4.24 14.53 4.34
N VAL A 54 5.35 14.60 3.61
CA VAL A 54 5.53 13.98 2.29
C VAL A 54 5.36 12.46 2.28
N HIS A 55 5.81 11.76 3.32
CA HIS A 55 5.63 10.29 3.42
C HIS A 55 4.16 9.92 3.58
N THR A 56 3.37 10.77 4.26
CA THR A 56 1.93 10.56 4.40
C THR A 56 1.22 10.61 3.05
N ILE A 57 1.69 11.49 2.15
CA ILE A 57 1.14 11.67 0.80
C ILE A 57 1.39 10.39 -0.01
N TRP A 58 2.65 9.95 -0.09
CA TRP A 58 3.02 8.74 -0.84
C TRP A 58 2.37 7.48 -0.29
N ASP A 59 2.33 7.31 1.03
CA ASP A 59 1.63 6.19 1.65
C ASP A 59 0.13 6.18 1.35
N ALA A 60 -0.51 7.36 1.30
CA ALA A 60 -1.92 7.47 0.90
C ALA A 60 -2.12 7.14 -0.59
N MET A 61 -1.21 7.57 -1.47
CA MET A 61 -1.26 7.25 -2.90
C MET A 61 -1.10 5.75 -3.16
N PHE A 62 -0.13 5.10 -2.52
CA PHE A 62 0.07 3.66 -2.62
C PHE A 62 -1.12 2.87 -2.09
N GLU A 63 -1.66 3.27 -0.93
CA GLU A 63 -2.86 2.64 -0.35
C GLU A 63 -4.09 2.83 -1.25
N ALA A 64 -4.33 4.04 -1.76
CA ALA A 64 -5.48 4.31 -2.62
C ALA A 64 -5.43 3.52 -3.93
N ALA A 65 -4.25 3.39 -4.53
CA ALA A 65 -4.07 2.58 -5.72
C ALA A 65 -4.40 1.10 -5.47
N ALA A 66 -3.96 0.54 -4.34
CA ALA A 66 -4.32 -0.83 -3.98
C ALA A 66 -5.80 -0.98 -3.63
N LEU A 67 -6.38 -0.08 -2.82
CA LEU A 67 -7.76 -0.20 -2.35
C LEU A 67 -8.81 0.04 -3.43
N SER A 68 -8.52 0.91 -4.40
CA SER A 68 -9.54 1.45 -5.30
C SER A 68 -9.23 1.33 -6.78
N ILE A 69 -8.00 0.94 -7.19
CA ILE A 69 -7.63 0.76 -8.61
C ILE A 69 -7.25 -0.70 -8.87
N ASN A 70 -6.22 -1.20 -8.19
CA ASN A 70 -5.73 -2.58 -8.23
C ASN A 70 -5.76 -3.23 -9.63
N ARG A 71 -6.51 -4.31 -9.80
CA ARG A 71 -6.61 -5.08 -11.04
C ARG A 71 -7.43 -4.40 -12.14
N ALA A 72 -8.18 -3.33 -11.85
CA ALA A 72 -8.87 -2.59 -12.91
C ALA A 72 -7.90 -1.80 -13.80
N GLN A 73 -6.72 -1.45 -13.28
CA GLN A 73 -5.67 -0.81 -14.08
C GLN A 73 -4.27 -1.07 -13.48
N PRO A 74 -3.72 -2.30 -13.59
CA PRO A 74 -2.44 -2.71 -13.00
C PRO A 74 -1.25 -1.79 -13.29
N ASN A 75 -1.21 -1.17 -14.46
CA ASN A 75 -0.19 -0.18 -14.85
C ASN A 75 -0.06 1.01 -13.87
N VAL A 76 -1.07 1.25 -13.03
CA VAL A 76 -1.00 2.25 -11.95
C VAL A 76 0.18 2.02 -11.01
N PHE A 77 0.56 0.77 -10.75
CA PHE A 77 1.67 0.47 -9.84
C PHE A 77 3.02 0.81 -10.48
N LEU A 78 3.18 0.53 -11.78
CA LEU A 78 4.39 0.89 -12.53
C LEU A 78 4.54 2.41 -12.64
N PHE A 79 3.44 3.10 -12.95
CA PHE A 79 3.39 4.56 -12.96
C PHE A 79 3.76 5.15 -11.61
N LEU A 80 3.19 4.63 -10.51
CA LEU A 80 3.50 5.10 -9.16
C LEU A 80 4.97 4.92 -8.80
N ALA A 81 5.59 3.80 -9.19
CA ALA A 81 7.01 3.59 -8.98
C ALA A 81 7.84 4.63 -9.73
N GLN A 82 7.55 4.87 -11.02
CA GLN A 82 8.26 5.87 -11.81
C GLN A 82 8.06 7.29 -11.27
N ALA A 83 6.84 7.65 -10.86
CA ALA A 83 6.53 8.94 -10.26
C ALA A 83 7.28 9.12 -8.93
N TYR A 84 7.35 8.08 -8.10
CA TYR A 84 8.10 8.09 -6.85
C TYR A 84 9.61 8.22 -7.10
N GLU A 85 10.17 7.45 -8.02
CA GLU A 85 11.58 7.52 -8.42
C GLU A 85 11.95 8.91 -8.95
N SER A 86 11.05 9.56 -9.70
CA SER A 86 11.24 10.94 -10.17
C SER A 86 11.16 11.97 -9.05
N TYR A 87 10.39 11.69 -8.01
CA TYR A 87 10.20 12.57 -6.84
C TYR A 87 11.34 12.47 -5.83
N VAL A 88 11.91 11.27 -5.61
CA VAL A 88 12.92 11.01 -4.57
C VAL A 88 14.12 11.99 -4.62
N PRO A 89 14.70 12.32 -5.78
CA PRO A 89 15.78 13.31 -5.85
C PRO A 89 15.39 14.70 -5.31
N ILE A 90 14.11 15.10 -5.49
CA ILE A 90 13.61 16.37 -4.96
C ILE A 90 13.51 16.29 -3.43
N GLU A 91 12.93 15.22 -2.88
CA GLU A 91 12.85 15.00 -1.43
C GLU A 91 14.24 15.01 -0.77
N ASN A 92 15.21 14.31 -1.39
CA ASN A 92 16.58 14.23 -0.90
C ASN A 92 17.33 15.57 -0.91
N GLY A 93 16.82 16.57 -1.64
CA GLY A 93 17.33 17.94 -1.59
C GLY A 93 17.03 18.68 -0.29
N PHE A 94 16.16 18.13 0.58
CA PHE A 94 15.75 18.76 1.83
C PHE A 94 16.14 17.90 3.04
N ALA A 95 16.73 18.53 4.06
CA ALA A 95 16.94 17.89 5.34
C ALA A 95 15.59 17.60 6.02
N SER A 96 15.48 16.49 6.78
CA SER A 96 14.20 16.10 7.40
C SER A 96 13.60 17.19 8.31
N MET A 97 14.43 17.96 9.00
CA MET A 97 13.99 19.08 9.86
C MET A 97 13.40 20.25 9.06
N ASN A 98 13.83 20.41 7.80
CA ASN A 98 13.44 21.48 6.89
C ASN A 98 12.47 20.98 5.81
N MET A 99 11.87 19.80 5.99
CA MET A 99 11.00 19.19 4.98
C MET A 99 9.78 20.06 4.63
N THR A 100 9.42 21.05 5.46
CA THR A 100 8.36 21.99 5.12
C THR A 100 8.74 22.93 3.96
N GLU A 101 10.02 23.16 3.65
CA GLU A 101 10.47 24.00 2.54
C GLU A 101 10.07 23.44 1.16
N ILE A 102 9.95 22.11 1.04
CA ILE A 102 9.52 21.43 -0.19
C ILE A 102 8.15 21.93 -0.68
N ARG A 103 7.34 22.51 0.21
CA ARG A 103 6.04 23.09 -0.14
C ARG A 103 6.13 24.15 -1.21
N ASN A 104 7.27 24.79 -1.41
CA ASN A 104 7.49 25.81 -2.44
C ASN A 104 8.22 25.28 -3.69
N HIS A 105 8.62 24.01 -3.71
CA HIS A 105 9.27 23.42 -4.88
C HIS A 105 8.23 23.17 -6.00
N PRO A 106 8.32 23.84 -7.16
CA PRO A 106 7.31 23.75 -8.21
C PRO A 106 7.16 22.33 -8.75
N ASP A 107 8.27 21.62 -8.95
CA ASP A 107 8.21 20.24 -9.46
C ASP A 107 7.64 19.25 -8.43
N ALA A 108 7.88 19.46 -7.12
CA ALA A 108 7.24 18.62 -6.09
C ALA A 108 5.71 18.78 -6.13
N ARG A 109 5.22 20.02 -6.20
CA ARG A 109 3.78 20.31 -6.34
C ARG A 109 3.21 19.65 -7.61
N ARG A 110 3.92 19.79 -8.72
CA ARG A 110 3.50 19.24 -10.02
C ARG A 110 3.45 17.71 -9.99
N ILE A 111 4.51 17.04 -9.55
CA ILE A 111 4.57 15.57 -9.50
C ILE A 111 3.48 15.04 -8.57
N ILE A 112 3.30 15.64 -7.39
CA ILE A 112 2.29 15.19 -6.43
C ILE A 112 0.87 15.37 -6.99
N CYS A 113 0.53 16.55 -7.50
CA CYS A 113 -0.80 16.79 -8.07
C CYS A 113 -1.06 15.95 -9.32
N ASP A 114 -0.07 15.81 -10.23
CA ASP A 114 -0.19 14.97 -11.42
C ASP A 114 -0.45 13.51 -11.04
N THR A 115 0.31 12.98 -10.08
CA THR A 115 0.14 11.62 -9.58
C THR A 115 -1.24 11.43 -8.97
N VAL A 116 -1.65 12.31 -8.05
CA VAL A 116 -2.95 12.21 -7.36
C VAL A 116 -4.12 12.33 -8.32
N ALA A 117 -4.08 13.28 -9.26
CA ALA A 117 -5.09 13.44 -10.30
C ALA A 117 -5.16 12.20 -11.20
N THR A 118 -4.00 11.66 -11.61
CA THR A 118 -3.92 10.44 -12.42
C THR A 118 -4.57 9.26 -11.69
N LEU A 119 -4.27 9.07 -10.40
CA LEU A 119 -4.91 8.01 -9.60
C LEU A 119 -6.44 8.21 -9.51
N ALA A 120 -6.89 9.45 -9.28
CA ALA A 120 -8.31 9.77 -9.22
C ALA A 120 -9.03 9.51 -10.56
N LEU A 121 -8.35 9.67 -11.69
CA LEU A 121 -8.93 9.44 -13.02
C LEU A 121 -8.79 7.99 -13.54
N CYS A 122 -8.00 7.13 -12.87
CA CYS A 122 -7.91 5.71 -13.23
C CYS A 122 -9.25 4.98 -13.07
N ARG A 123 -9.41 3.84 -13.74
CA ARG A 123 -10.57 2.97 -13.51
C ARG A 123 -10.56 2.44 -12.07
N LYS A 124 -11.76 2.32 -11.49
CA LYS A 124 -11.93 1.95 -10.09
C LYS A 124 -12.39 0.51 -9.94
N ASN A 125 -11.76 -0.22 -9.03
CA ASN A 125 -12.22 -1.51 -8.54
C ASN A 125 -11.97 -1.61 -7.04
N LYS A 126 -13.01 -1.95 -6.28
CA LYS A 126 -12.90 -2.11 -4.84
C LYS A 126 -12.11 -3.36 -4.50
N LEU A 127 -11.11 -3.22 -3.64
CA LEU A 127 -10.33 -4.35 -3.14
C LEU A 127 -11.17 -5.18 -2.14
N PRO A 128 -11.18 -6.53 -2.24
CA PRO A 128 -11.73 -7.39 -1.20
C PRO A 128 -10.95 -7.24 0.10
N SER A 129 -11.65 -7.34 1.23
CA SER A 129 -11.03 -7.40 2.56
C SER A 129 -10.59 -8.83 2.88
N LEU A 130 -9.59 -8.97 3.75
CA LEU A 130 -9.31 -10.27 4.37
C LEU A 130 -10.55 -10.77 5.13
N PRO A 131 -10.93 -12.05 4.99
CA PRO A 131 -12.06 -12.60 5.71
C PRO A 131 -11.77 -12.66 7.21
N THR A 132 -12.80 -12.50 8.03
CA THR A 132 -12.67 -12.62 9.49
C THR A 132 -12.53 -14.08 9.90
N ILE A 133 -11.44 -14.41 10.59
CA ILE A 133 -11.19 -15.73 11.16
C ILE A 133 -11.76 -15.78 12.59
N LYS A 134 -12.52 -16.84 12.90
CA LYS A 134 -13.06 -17.15 14.22
C LYS A 134 -12.19 -18.21 14.88
N PRO A 135 -11.27 -17.86 15.80
CA PRO A 135 -10.27 -18.80 16.31
C PRO A 135 -10.83 -20.11 16.88
N LYS A 136 -11.98 -20.09 17.55
CA LYS A 136 -12.61 -21.30 18.11
C LYS A 136 -13.09 -22.31 17.07
N HIS A 137 -13.41 -21.83 15.87
CA HIS A 137 -13.95 -22.64 14.77
C HIS A 137 -12.85 -22.92 13.75
N ASP A 138 -12.20 -21.88 13.21
CA ASP A 138 -11.23 -22.02 12.13
C ASP A 138 -9.92 -22.71 12.53
N PHE A 139 -9.59 -22.77 13.83
CA PHE A 139 -8.41 -23.50 14.32
C PHE A 139 -8.76 -24.89 14.86
N ASP A 140 -10.03 -25.28 14.81
CA ASP A 140 -10.44 -26.63 15.15
C ASP A 140 -9.88 -27.63 14.11
N PRO A 141 -9.24 -28.74 14.53
CA PRO A 141 -8.63 -29.69 13.61
C PRO A 141 -9.60 -30.32 12.60
N LEU A 142 -10.86 -30.57 12.97
CA LEU A 142 -11.86 -31.14 12.04
C LEU A 142 -12.23 -30.10 10.98
N THR A 143 -12.50 -28.86 11.41
CA THR A 143 -12.76 -27.74 10.50
C THR A 143 -11.59 -27.53 9.53
N LEU A 144 -10.36 -27.59 10.03
CA LEU A 144 -9.16 -27.47 9.20
C LEU A 144 -9.08 -28.60 8.18
N GLN A 145 -9.33 -29.85 8.59
CA GLN A 145 -9.34 -31.02 7.70
C GLN A 145 -10.37 -30.89 6.57
N GLU A 146 -11.57 -30.37 6.87
CA GLU A 146 -12.63 -30.14 5.89
C GLU A 146 -12.32 -28.97 4.93
N THR A 147 -11.52 -28.01 5.39
CA THR A 147 -11.20 -26.79 4.63
C THR A 147 -10.07 -27.00 3.62
N ILE A 148 -9.15 -27.93 3.86
CA ILE A 148 -8.01 -28.26 2.98
C ILE A 148 -8.49 -28.80 1.62
N LYS A 149 -7.83 -28.39 0.53
CA LYS A 149 -8.14 -28.86 -0.84
C LYS A 149 -6.92 -29.26 -1.65
N ALA A 150 -5.72 -28.87 -1.25
CA ALA A 150 -4.51 -29.19 -1.98
C ALA A 150 -4.31 -30.72 -1.98
N PRO A 151 -4.12 -31.36 -3.14
CA PRO A 151 -3.98 -32.80 -3.24
C PRO A 151 -2.62 -33.33 -2.73
N SER A 152 -1.71 -32.43 -2.34
CA SER A 152 -0.34 -32.76 -1.97
C SER A 152 0.24 -31.67 -1.07
N HIS A 153 1.24 -32.03 -0.27
CA HIS A 153 2.02 -31.13 0.58
C HIS A 153 3.21 -30.49 -0.14
N LEU A 154 3.37 -30.75 -1.45
CA LEU A 154 4.52 -30.29 -2.23
C LEU A 154 4.43 -28.81 -2.63
N PHE A 155 3.25 -28.20 -2.62
CA PHE A 155 3.06 -26.82 -3.07
C PHE A 155 3.75 -25.81 -2.15
N GLY A 156 3.69 -26.02 -0.83
CA GLY A 156 4.32 -25.16 0.15
C GLY A 156 5.85 -25.21 0.14
N LYS A 157 6.46 -26.27 -0.41
CA LYS A 157 7.93 -26.45 -0.44
C LYS A 157 8.65 -25.35 -1.21
N VAL A 158 7.95 -24.62 -2.08
CA VAL A 158 8.50 -23.48 -2.83
C VAL A 158 8.91 -22.30 -1.92
N VAL A 159 8.34 -22.20 -0.70
CA VAL A 159 8.62 -21.09 0.24
C VAL A 159 8.91 -21.49 1.68
N LEU A 160 8.48 -22.67 2.12
CA LEU A 160 8.74 -23.16 3.46
C LEU A 160 10.24 -23.43 3.65
N ARG A 161 10.78 -22.95 4.77
CA ARG A 161 12.16 -23.15 5.20
C ARG A 161 12.17 -23.94 6.52
N PRO A 162 13.26 -24.65 6.86
CA PRO A 162 13.32 -25.48 8.07
C PRO A 162 13.03 -24.72 9.39
N SER A 163 13.36 -23.42 9.44
CA SER A 163 13.13 -22.58 10.63
C SER A 163 11.73 -21.97 10.70
N ASP A 164 10.85 -22.23 9.73
CA ASP A 164 9.46 -21.80 9.83
C ASP A 164 8.68 -22.67 10.82
N PRO A 165 7.65 -22.13 11.50
CA PRO A 165 6.82 -22.92 12.41
C PRO A 165 6.13 -24.07 11.68
N MET A 166 6.23 -25.29 12.20
CA MET A 166 5.55 -26.45 11.59
C MET A 166 4.03 -26.27 11.53
N THR A 167 3.44 -25.53 12.47
CA THR A 167 2.00 -25.27 12.57
C THR A 167 1.41 -24.51 11.38
N ILE A 168 2.23 -23.76 10.62
CA ILE A 168 1.77 -23.02 9.44
C ILE A 168 1.99 -23.80 8.13
N ALA A 169 2.62 -24.96 8.16
CA ALA A 169 3.00 -25.69 6.95
C ALA A 169 1.79 -26.04 6.07
N ILE A 170 0.69 -26.49 6.67
CA ILE A 170 -0.57 -26.78 5.96
C ILE A 170 -1.19 -25.50 5.38
N PRO A 171 -1.45 -24.42 6.16
CA PRO A 171 -1.94 -23.15 5.62
C PRO A 171 -1.11 -22.59 4.47
N ILE A 172 0.22 -22.68 4.55
CA ILE A 172 1.11 -22.17 3.49
C ILE A 172 1.08 -23.06 2.25
N ASN A 173 0.98 -24.37 2.42
CA ASN A 173 0.78 -25.28 1.29
C ASN A 173 -0.53 -24.99 0.55
N GLU A 174 -1.62 -24.79 1.31
CA GLU A 174 -2.91 -24.41 0.73
C GLU A 174 -2.87 -23.06 0.04
N PHE A 175 -2.23 -22.06 0.66
CA PHE A 175 -2.02 -20.75 0.04
C PHE A 175 -1.29 -20.88 -1.29
N CYS A 176 -0.18 -21.63 -1.32
CA CYS A 176 0.58 -21.84 -2.54
C CYS A 176 -0.23 -22.58 -3.62
N TYR A 177 -1.03 -23.58 -3.23
CA TYR A 177 -1.93 -24.27 -4.14
C TYR A 177 -2.96 -23.33 -4.79
N CYS A 178 -3.53 -22.40 -4.01
CA CYS A 178 -4.50 -21.43 -4.51
C CYS A 178 -3.93 -20.49 -5.59
N LEU A 179 -2.63 -20.17 -5.53
CA LEU A 179 -1.97 -19.26 -6.47
C LEU A 179 -1.56 -19.93 -7.79
N ARG A 180 -1.69 -21.26 -7.91
CA ARG A 180 -1.27 -21.96 -9.13
C ARG A 180 -2.02 -21.44 -10.37
N PRO A 181 -1.36 -21.41 -11.54
CA PRO A 181 -1.99 -20.93 -12.78
C PRO A 181 -3.27 -21.68 -13.19
N ASP A 182 -3.40 -22.96 -12.82
CA ASP A 182 -4.56 -23.80 -13.09
C ASP A 182 -5.65 -23.74 -12.00
N VAL A 183 -5.36 -23.15 -10.84
CA VAL A 183 -6.29 -23.06 -9.70
C VAL A 183 -6.84 -21.65 -9.55
N ARG A 184 -5.95 -20.65 -9.41
CA ARG A 184 -6.29 -19.21 -9.33
C ARG A 184 -7.41 -18.85 -8.35
N ASP A 185 -7.40 -19.46 -7.16
CA ASP A 185 -8.43 -19.23 -6.13
C ASP A 185 -8.02 -18.10 -5.19
N SER A 186 -8.26 -16.86 -5.60
CA SER A 186 -7.93 -15.71 -4.77
C SER A 186 -8.68 -15.69 -3.44
N THR A 187 -9.93 -16.18 -3.41
CA THR A 187 -10.76 -16.13 -2.19
C THR A 187 -10.16 -17.00 -1.11
N ARG A 188 -9.78 -18.24 -1.45
CA ARG A 188 -9.12 -19.14 -0.49
C ARG A 188 -7.68 -18.70 -0.20
N ALA A 189 -6.97 -18.11 -1.16
CA ALA A 189 -5.67 -17.49 -0.87
C ALA A 189 -5.78 -16.40 0.23
N LEU A 190 -6.77 -15.51 0.14
CA LEU A 190 -7.00 -14.48 1.16
C LEU A 190 -7.46 -15.07 2.50
N TYR A 191 -8.22 -16.17 2.49
CA TYR A 191 -8.54 -16.92 3.70
C TYR A 191 -7.27 -17.40 4.41
N TRP A 192 -6.34 -18.04 3.71
CA TRP A 192 -5.11 -18.56 4.32
C TRP A 192 -4.17 -17.48 4.82
N ILE A 193 -4.11 -16.32 4.14
CA ILE A 193 -3.43 -15.13 4.69
C ILE A 193 -4.06 -14.73 6.03
N SER A 194 -5.39 -14.57 6.05
CA SER A 194 -6.08 -14.17 7.27
C SER A 194 -5.94 -15.18 8.40
N TRP A 195 -5.97 -16.48 8.07
CA TRP A 195 -5.80 -17.60 8.99
C TRP A 195 -4.45 -17.51 9.69
N VAL A 196 -3.34 -17.42 8.94
CA VAL A 196 -1.98 -17.38 9.51
C VAL A 196 -1.75 -16.10 10.30
N LEU A 197 -2.17 -14.94 9.79
CA LEU A 197 -2.00 -13.67 10.52
C LEU A 197 -2.81 -13.66 11.82
N THR A 198 -4.01 -14.24 11.81
CA THR A 198 -4.83 -14.42 13.02
C THR A 198 -4.19 -15.41 13.98
N PHE A 199 -3.65 -16.52 13.49
CA PHE A 199 -2.94 -17.51 14.31
C PHE A 199 -1.74 -16.88 15.01
N CYS A 200 -0.92 -16.12 14.29
CA CYS A 200 0.23 -15.40 14.86
C CYS A 200 -0.21 -14.38 15.93
N ARG A 201 -1.34 -13.70 15.72
CA ARG A 201 -1.90 -12.75 16.68
C ARG A 201 -2.37 -13.46 17.96
N GLU A 202 -3.10 -14.57 17.85
CA GLU A 202 -3.55 -15.33 19.02
C GLU A 202 -2.37 -15.96 19.77
N HIS A 203 -1.36 -16.45 19.07
CA HIS A 203 -0.10 -16.91 19.68
C HIS A 203 0.53 -15.80 20.52
N LYS A 204 0.72 -14.60 19.95
CA LYS A 204 1.28 -13.44 20.67
C LYS A 204 0.44 -13.05 21.88
N LYS A 205 -0.88 -13.12 21.77
CA LYS A 205 -1.79 -12.81 22.88
C LYS A 205 -1.60 -13.78 24.06
N ALA A 206 -1.46 -15.07 23.76
CA ALA A 206 -1.31 -16.15 24.75
C ALA A 206 0.09 -16.21 25.37
N THR A 207 1.14 -16.09 24.54
CA THR A 207 2.54 -16.33 24.97
C THR A 207 3.33 -15.05 25.26
N LYS A 208 2.78 -13.88 24.87
CA LYS A 208 3.47 -12.57 24.89
C LYS A 208 4.69 -12.49 23.95
N THR A 209 4.95 -13.50 23.13
CA THR A 209 6.04 -13.53 22.16
C THR A 209 5.52 -13.69 20.73
N ASN A 210 6.26 -13.13 19.77
CA ASN A 210 5.92 -13.31 18.36
C ASN A 210 6.27 -14.75 17.94
N LEU A 211 5.43 -15.34 17.10
CA LEU A 211 5.78 -16.58 16.40
C LEU A 211 6.86 -16.24 15.35
N LEU A 212 8.04 -16.86 15.47
CA LEU A 212 9.20 -16.53 14.62
C LEU A 212 9.16 -17.34 13.33
N PHE A 213 9.21 -16.64 12.19
CA PHE A 213 9.37 -17.26 10.88
C PHE A 213 10.84 -17.23 10.47
N ALA A 214 11.22 -18.08 9.52
CA ALA A 214 12.54 -18.01 8.91
C ALA A 214 12.78 -16.60 8.34
N ASN A 215 14.00 -16.09 8.56
CA ASN A 215 14.36 -14.74 8.14
C ASN A 215 14.32 -14.62 6.61
N ARG A 216 13.52 -13.69 6.10
CA ARG A 216 13.32 -13.34 4.68
C ARG A 216 13.74 -11.90 4.37
N SER A 217 14.68 -11.34 5.14
CA SER A 217 15.32 -10.06 4.82
C SER A 217 16.03 -10.13 3.47
N ASP A 218 16.02 -9.00 2.76
CA ASP A 218 16.72 -8.80 1.50
C ASP A 218 17.14 -7.33 1.35
N GLU A 219 17.47 -6.88 0.14
CA GLU A 219 17.88 -5.49 -0.10
C GLU A 219 16.80 -4.44 0.25
N TYR A 220 15.52 -4.83 0.34
CA TYR A 220 14.40 -3.94 0.68
C TYR A 220 13.86 -4.15 2.10
N VAL A 221 14.09 -5.33 2.69
CA VAL A 221 13.56 -5.71 4.01
C VAL A 221 14.68 -5.83 5.03
N SER A 222 14.66 -4.97 6.05
CA SER A 222 15.60 -5.01 7.18
C SER A 222 15.60 -6.38 7.89
N SER A 223 16.78 -6.80 8.35
CA SER A 223 16.97 -8.01 9.17
C SER A 223 16.07 -8.05 10.40
N ASP A 224 15.80 -6.88 11.00
CA ASP A 224 14.96 -6.75 12.21
C ASP A 224 13.48 -7.08 11.94
N HIS A 225 13.10 -7.09 10.67
CA HIS A 225 11.73 -7.29 10.22
C HIS A 225 11.57 -8.56 9.40
N GLY A 226 12.67 -9.19 8.98
CA GLY A 226 12.66 -10.33 8.07
C GLY A 226 11.99 -11.60 8.61
N THR A 227 11.77 -11.70 9.93
CA THR A 227 11.04 -12.83 10.55
C THR A 227 9.53 -12.62 10.65
N HIS A 228 9.00 -11.51 10.13
CA HIS A 228 7.56 -11.24 10.18
C HIS A 228 6.77 -12.18 9.23
N PRO A 229 5.61 -12.70 9.65
CA PRO A 229 4.81 -13.64 8.85
C PRO A 229 4.36 -13.11 7.49
N ILE A 230 4.32 -11.79 7.27
CA ILE A 230 3.91 -11.24 5.97
C ILE A 230 4.84 -11.68 4.83
N TRP A 231 6.12 -11.91 5.12
CA TRP A 231 7.14 -12.14 4.10
C TRP A 231 7.07 -13.52 3.45
N ILE A 232 6.52 -14.53 4.13
CA ILE A 232 6.30 -15.85 3.50
C ILE A 232 5.24 -15.76 2.39
N PHE A 233 4.24 -14.88 2.55
CA PHE A 233 3.23 -14.63 1.52
C PHE A 233 3.82 -13.89 0.33
N TRP A 234 4.65 -12.87 0.58
CA TRP A 234 5.38 -12.19 -0.49
C TRP A 234 6.32 -13.13 -1.25
N ASP A 235 7.06 -13.99 -0.54
CA ASP A 235 7.92 -15.01 -1.17
C ASP A 235 7.11 -15.94 -2.09
N ALA A 236 5.91 -16.36 -1.65
CA ALA A 236 5.04 -17.25 -2.41
C ALA A 236 4.44 -16.57 -3.64
N VAL A 237 3.97 -15.33 -3.49
CA VAL A 237 3.41 -14.52 -4.58
C VAL A 237 4.48 -14.20 -5.63
N ARG A 238 5.69 -13.79 -5.21
CA ARG A 238 6.81 -13.49 -6.12
C ARG A 238 7.28 -14.71 -6.89
N LYS A 239 7.41 -15.87 -6.23
CA LYS A 239 7.85 -17.13 -6.89
C LYS A 239 6.81 -17.71 -7.84
N GLN A 240 5.53 -17.41 -7.64
CA GLN A 240 4.44 -17.88 -8.50
C GLN A 240 4.00 -16.86 -9.56
N ALA A 241 4.59 -15.66 -9.56
CA ALA A 241 4.31 -14.66 -10.56
C ALA A 241 4.74 -15.14 -11.95
N VAL A 242 3.78 -15.16 -12.89
CA VAL A 242 4.05 -15.46 -14.30
C VAL A 242 4.72 -14.26 -14.98
N PRO A 243 5.40 -14.43 -16.13
CA PRO A 243 6.11 -13.33 -16.79
C PRO A 243 5.29 -12.05 -17.01
N ALA A 244 4.00 -12.20 -17.32
CA ALA A 244 3.10 -11.07 -17.52
C ALA A 244 2.78 -10.29 -16.23
N THR A 245 2.69 -10.96 -15.07
CA THR A 245 2.35 -10.32 -13.79
C THR A 245 3.59 -9.89 -13.00
N LYS A 246 4.74 -10.52 -13.26
CA LYS A 246 5.99 -10.35 -12.49
C LYS A 246 6.43 -8.89 -12.31
N PRO A 247 6.41 -8.00 -13.33
CA PRO A 247 6.78 -6.60 -13.13
C PRO A 247 5.93 -5.91 -12.05
N TYR A 248 4.60 -6.12 -12.08
CA TYR A 248 3.68 -5.53 -11.10
C TYR A 248 3.89 -6.10 -9.70
N ILE A 249 4.13 -7.41 -9.59
CA ILE A 249 4.37 -8.08 -8.30
C ILE A 249 5.67 -7.58 -7.66
N GLU A 250 6.74 -7.44 -8.43
CA GLU A 250 8.01 -6.89 -7.93
C GLU A 250 7.87 -5.41 -7.55
N THR A 251 7.15 -4.61 -8.33
CA THR A 251 6.87 -3.22 -7.98
C THR A 251 6.04 -3.10 -6.69
N LEU A 252 4.97 -3.90 -6.55
CA LEU A 252 4.14 -3.94 -5.35
C LEU A 252 4.95 -4.37 -4.13
N TYR A 253 5.85 -5.34 -4.29
CA TYR A 253 6.75 -5.78 -3.23
C TYR A 253 7.67 -4.65 -2.77
N LYS A 254 8.33 -3.96 -3.72
CA LYS A 254 9.19 -2.80 -3.42
C LYS A 254 8.42 -1.72 -2.68
N ILE A 255 7.24 -1.34 -3.17
CA ILE A 255 6.36 -0.35 -2.53
C ILE A 255 5.95 -0.81 -1.12
N HIS A 256 5.64 -2.09 -0.94
CA HIS A 256 5.28 -2.63 0.37
C HIS A 256 6.44 -2.53 1.37
N SER A 257 7.67 -2.77 0.92
CA SER A 257 8.88 -2.74 1.74
C SER A 257 9.34 -1.34 2.14
N LEU A 258 8.95 -0.30 1.39
CA LEU A 258 9.32 1.10 1.70
C LEU A 258 8.92 1.48 3.13
N ARG A 259 9.91 1.74 4.00
CA ARG A 259 9.72 2.15 5.40
C ARG A 259 8.75 1.25 6.17
N TRP A 260 8.76 -0.04 5.86
CA TRP A 260 7.83 -1.00 6.45
C TRP A 260 8.05 -1.18 7.95
N SER A 261 6.97 -1.25 8.72
CA SER A 261 6.97 -1.66 10.12
C SER A 261 5.89 -2.71 10.42
N PRO A 262 6.05 -3.52 11.49
CA PRO A 262 5.05 -4.52 11.89
C PRO A 262 3.66 -3.96 12.23
N SER A 263 3.56 -2.66 12.50
CA SER A 263 2.30 -1.97 12.79
C SER A 263 1.51 -1.55 11.55
N ASP A 264 2.11 -1.61 10.35
CA ASP A 264 1.54 -1.04 9.12
C ASP A 264 0.48 -1.94 8.47
N LYS A 265 -0.67 -2.05 9.12
CA LYS A 265 -1.81 -2.82 8.59
C LYS A 265 -2.33 -2.29 7.26
N SER A 266 -2.23 -0.98 7.01
CA SER A 266 -2.66 -0.37 5.76
C SER A 266 -1.92 -0.95 4.55
N ARG A 267 -0.64 -1.32 4.69
CA ARG A 267 0.17 -1.91 3.61
C ARG A 267 -0.26 -3.32 3.22
N GLN A 268 -1.12 -4.00 4.01
CA GLN A 268 -1.68 -5.31 3.64
C GLN A 268 -2.48 -5.25 2.34
N CYS A 269 -3.06 -4.09 1.99
CA CYS A 269 -3.78 -3.94 0.72
C CYS A 269 -2.89 -4.21 -0.50
N LEU A 270 -1.59 -3.91 -0.43
CA LEU A 270 -0.63 -4.18 -1.51
C LEU A 270 -0.43 -5.69 -1.73
N LEU A 271 -0.35 -6.47 -0.63
CA LEU A 271 -0.26 -7.93 -0.72
C LEU A 271 -1.56 -8.52 -1.28
N ILE A 272 -2.72 -8.02 -0.82
CA ILE A 272 -4.02 -8.47 -1.35
C ILE A 272 -4.11 -8.17 -2.85
N ALA A 273 -3.71 -6.97 -3.30
CA ALA A 273 -3.66 -6.63 -4.71
C ALA A 273 -2.71 -7.56 -5.49
N ALA A 274 -1.53 -7.88 -4.93
CA ALA A 274 -0.58 -8.80 -5.54
C ALA A 274 -1.14 -10.23 -5.69
N VAL A 275 -1.87 -10.72 -4.69
CA VAL A 275 -2.58 -12.02 -4.75
C VAL A 275 -3.62 -12.01 -5.86
N LEU A 276 -4.43 -10.95 -5.96
CA LEU A 276 -5.43 -10.84 -7.02
C LEU A 276 -4.78 -10.87 -8.40
N LEU A 277 -3.74 -10.07 -8.62
CA LEU A 277 -3.02 -10.04 -9.90
C LEU A 277 -2.40 -11.39 -10.24
N THR A 278 -1.94 -12.16 -9.24
CA THR A 278 -1.38 -13.51 -9.45
C THR A 278 -2.47 -14.50 -9.87
N CYS A 279 -3.69 -14.35 -9.34
CA CYS A 279 -4.84 -15.16 -9.70
C CYS A 279 -5.60 -14.65 -10.94
N GLU A 280 -5.21 -13.54 -11.55
CA GLU A 280 -5.86 -13.06 -12.76
C GLU A 280 -5.54 -13.95 -13.97
N SER A 281 -6.56 -14.22 -14.78
CA SER A 281 -6.40 -14.97 -16.03
C SER A 281 -5.87 -14.10 -17.16
N THR A 282 -6.24 -12.82 -17.15
CA THR A 282 -5.83 -11.81 -18.12
C THR A 282 -5.54 -10.50 -17.38
N LEU A 283 -4.53 -9.77 -17.84
CA LEU A 283 -4.17 -8.47 -17.27
C LEU A 283 -4.61 -7.35 -18.19
N ASP A 284 -5.18 -6.31 -17.60
CA ASP A 284 -5.38 -5.06 -18.30
C ASP A 284 -4.07 -4.27 -18.38
N THR A 285 -3.50 -4.19 -19.58
CA THR A 285 -2.25 -3.46 -19.82
C THR A 285 -2.49 -2.08 -20.43
N SER A 286 -3.72 -1.53 -20.31
CA SER A 286 -4.01 -0.19 -20.80
C SER A 286 -3.15 0.86 -20.08
N PRO A 287 -2.59 1.85 -20.78
CA PRO A 287 -1.75 2.86 -20.16
C PRO A 287 -2.55 3.67 -19.14
N VAL A 288 -1.86 4.23 -18.15
CA VAL A 288 -2.45 5.23 -17.26
C VAL A 288 -2.41 6.61 -17.91
N MET A 289 -3.35 7.47 -17.53
CA MET A 289 -3.54 8.79 -18.13
C MET A 289 -2.55 9.85 -17.61
N GLY A 290 -1.36 9.46 -17.14
CA GLY A 290 -0.35 10.39 -16.63
C GLY A 290 0.07 11.41 -17.69
N GLY A 291 0.16 12.69 -17.32
CA GLY A 291 0.54 13.76 -18.24
C GLY A 291 -0.44 14.04 -19.40
N THR A 292 -1.64 13.45 -19.39
CA THR A 292 -2.64 13.65 -20.46
C THR A 292 -3.44 14.95 -20.31
N GLN A 293 -4.13 15.38 -21.37
CA GLN A 293 -4.95 16.60 -21.36
C GLN A 293 -5.95 16.67 -20.18
N PRO A 294 -6.70 15.61 -19.85
CA PRO A 294 -7.57 15.62 -18.66
C PRO A 294 -6.83 15.92 -17.35
N VAL A 295 -5.64 15.36 -17.15
CA VAL A 295 -4.81 15.63 -15.97
C VAL A 295 -4.32 17.08 -15.98
N GLN A 296 -3.86 17.60 -17.12
CA GLN A 296 -3.45 18.99 -17.24
C GLN A 296 -4.60 19.98 -16.95
N THR A 297 -5.83 19.66 -17.37
CA THR A 297 -7.02 20.45 -17.04
C THR A 297 -7.26 20.51 -15.53
N VAL A 298 -7.11 19.40 -14.81
CA VAL A 298 -7.19 19.39 -13.34
C VAL A 298 -6.07 20.25 -12.75
N LEU A 299 -4.83 20.07 -13.20
CA LEU A 299 -3.67 20.78 -12.66
C LEU A 299 -3.73 22.31 -12.82
N ALA A 300 -4.52 22.82 -13.76
CA ALA A 300 -4.79 24.26 -13.88
C ALA A 300 -5.44 24.85 -12.61
N GLY A 301 -6.10 24.04 -11.78
CA GLY A 301 -6.68 24.45 -10.49
C GLY A 301 -5.67 24.65 -9.36
N MET A 302 -4.42 24.22 -9.53
CA MET A 302 -3.39 24.25 -8.46
C MET A 302 -3.21 25.62 -7.79
N PRO A 303 -3.12 26.75 -8.51
CA PRO A 303 -3.00 28.06 -7.87
C PRO A 303 -4.19 28.38 -6.96
N GLY A 304 -5.40 27.99 -7.36
CA GLY A 304 -6.63 28.19 -6.59
C GLY A 304 -6.64 27.38 -5.29
N TRP A 305 -6.22 26.12 -5.32
CA TRP A 305 -6.17 25.28 -4.12
C TRP A 305 -5.15 25.78 -3.10
N ILE A 306 -3.97 26.22 -3.54
CA ILE A 306 -2.96 26.80 -2.63
C ILE A 306 -3.51 28.08 -2.00
N ASN A 307 -4.24 28.91 -2.77
CA ASN A 307 -4.84 30.13 -2.24
C ASN A 307 -5.90 29.79 -1.18
N ALA A 308 -6.76 28.80 -1.45
CA ALA A 308 -7.76 28.34 -0.48
C ALA A 308 -7.13 27.83 0.82
N ILE A 309 -6.03 27.06 0.74
CA ILE A 309 -5.27 26.60 1.92
C ILE A 309 -4.75 27.79 2.74
N LEU A 310 -4.18 28.80 2.07
CA LEU A 310 -3.65 30.00 2.73
C LEU A 310 -4.77 30.82 3.41
N GLN A 311 -5.90 31.04 2.73
CA GLN A 311 -7.05 31.75 3.27
C GLN A 311 -7.63 31.02 4.48
N MET A 312 -7.78 29.70 4.39
CA MET A 312 -8.25 28.88 5.51
C MET A 312 -7.30 28.96 6.71
N ARG A 313 -5.99 28.99 6.47
CA ARG A 313 -5.03 29.17 7.55
C ARG A 313 -5.18 30.54 8.21
N GLN A 314 -5.32 31.61 7.42
CA GLN A 314 -5.49 32.97 7.92
C GLN A 314 -6.74 33.10 8.79
N SER A 315 -7.87 32.54 8.36
CA SER A 315 -9.13 32.57 9.12
C SER A 315 -9.08 31.81 10.45
N LEU A 316 -8.15 30.87 10.60
CA LEU A 316 -7.94 30.11 11.83
C LEU A 316 -6.89 30.75 12.76
N SER A 317 -6.17 31.76 12.28
CA SER A 317 -5.19 32.53 13.05
C SER A 317 -5.70 33.89 13.54
N SER A 318 -6.82 34.35 12.97
CA SER A 318 -7.61 35.52 13.40
C SER A 318 -8.62 35.14 14.48
#